data_AF-A0A969AF75-F1
#
_entry.id   AF-A0A969AF75-F1
#
_cell.length_a   1.000
_cell.length_b   1.000
_cell.length_c   1.000
_cell.angle_alpha   90.00
_cell.angle_beta   90.00
_cell.angle_gamma   90.00
#
_symmetry.space_group_name_H-M   'P 1'
#
loop_
_entity.id
_entity.type
_entity.pdbx_description
1 polymer ?
#
loop_
_entity_poly.entity_id
_entity_poly.type
_entity_poly.pdbx_seq_one_letter_code
_entity_poly.pdbx_strand_id
1 'polypeptide(L)' 'MKFNRVWLVCLVAVLLLISFIPVRIAVTFRQAPTPQAIFVLGGDFARTKFAGKFWLSRRDLDIWVSASILDI' A
#
# COMPACT_ATOMS: atom_id res chain seq x y z
N MET A 1 37.64 -13.64 13.74
CA MET A 1 37.03 -13.40 12.41
C MET A 1 37.77 -12.24 11.74
N LYS A 2 38.58 -12.49 10.69
CA LYS A 2 39.29 -11.41 9.97
C LYS A 2 38.27 -10.64 9.13
N PHE A 3 38.00 -9.40 9.53
CA PHE A 3 37.00 -8.53 8.93
C PHE A 3 37.51 -8.04 7.57
N ASN A 4 37.26 -8.83 6.53
CA ASN A 4 37.72 -8.52 5.19
C ASN A 4 36.82 -7.42 4.59
N ARG A 5 37.38 -6.51 3.78
CA ARG A 5 36.62 -5.37 3.18
C ARG A 5 35.34 -5.81 2.47
N VAL A 6 35.34 -7.03 1.90
CA VAL A 6 34.17 -7.67 1.28
C VAL A 6 33.00 -7.85 2.25
N TRP A 7 33.26 -8.20 3.51
CA TRP A 7 32.23 -8.42 4.52
C TRP A 7 31.48 -7.13 4.87
N LEU A 8 32.22 -6.02 4.95
CA LEU A 8 31.65 -4.69 5.12
C LEU A 8 30.73 -4.30 3.95
N VAL A 9 31.16 -4.55 2.72
CA VAL A 9 30.35 -4.25 1.53
C VAL A 9 29.06 -5.06 1.52
N CYS A 10 29.12 -6.37 1.84
CA CYS A 10 27.92 -7.20 1.94
C CYS A 10 26.97 -6.71 3.04
N LEU A 11 27.50 -6.32 4.20
CA LEU A 11 26.69 -5.81 5.31
C LEU A 11 25.96 -4.52 4.93
N VAL A 12 26.64 -3.58 4.26
CA VAL A 12 26.02 -2.34 3.76
C VAL A 12 24.96 -2.63 2.70
N ALA A 13 25.23 -3.56 1.77
CA ALA A 13 24.27 -3.93 0.73
C ALA A 13 22.98 -4.54 1.33
N VAL A 14 23.13 -5.41 2.33
CA VAL A 14 21.99 -6.01 3.04
C VAL A 14 21.20 -4.94 3.80
N LEU A 15 21.87 -4.02 4.48
CA LEU A 15 21.21 -2.90 5.16
C LEU A 15 20.43 -2.03 4.19
N LEU A 16 20.98 -1.71 3.02
CA LEU A 16 20.29 -0.93 1.99
C LEU A 16 19.03 -1.65 1.48
N LEU A 17 19.14 -2.94 1.18
CA LEU A 17 18.01 -3.78 0.73
C LEU A 17 16.89 -3.81 1.77
N ILE A 18 17.22 -4.03 3.04
CA ILE A 18 16.23 -4.09 4.13
C ILE A 18 15.63 -2.71 4.41
N SER A 19 16.42 -1.63 4.27
CA SER A 19 15.96 -0.26 4.51
C SER A 19 15.05 0.29 3.40
N PHE A 20 15.07 -0.31 2.20
CA PHE A 20 14.35 0.21 1.05
C PHE A 20 12.83 0.32 1.28
N ILE A 21 12.22 -0.72 1.85
CA ILE A 21 10.79 -0.75 2.18
C ILE A 21 10.44 0.29 3.27
N PRO A 22 11.06 0.27 4.47
CA PRO A 22 10.70 1.20 5.54
C PRO A 22 10.99 2.67 5.18
N VAL A 23 12.04 2.97 4.41
CA VAL A 23 12.30 4.33 3.94
C VAL A 23 11.16 4.82 3.04
N ARG A 24 10.67 3.98 2.11
CA ARG A 24 9.52 4.32 1.26
C ARG A 24 8.27 4.56 2.08
N ILE A 25 7.99 3.69 3.05
CA ILE A 25 6.85 3.83 3.96
C ILE A 25 6.93 5.14 4.75
N ALA A 26 8.11 5.46 5.31
CA ALA A 26 8.33 6.68 6.08
C ALA A 26 8.12 7.94 5.23
N VAL A 27 8.52 7.91 3.95
CA VAL A 27 8.29 9.00 3.00
C VAL A 27 6.80 9.14 2.66
N THR A 28 6.11 8.03 2.37
CA THR A 28 4.67 8.06 2.08
C THR A 28 3.85 8.57 3.25
N PHE A 29 4.21 8.23 4.50
CA PHE A 29 3.54 8.77 5.68
C PHE A 29 3.66 10.30 5.81
N ARG A 30 4.74 10.90 5.30
CA ARG A 30 4.90 12.37 5.29
C ARG A 30 4.20 13.03 4.11
N GLN A 31 4.19 12.39 2.95
CA GLN A 31 3.65 12.96 1.71
C GLN A 31 2.15 12.76 1.56
N ALA A 32 1.64 11.58 1.90
CA ALA A 32 0.24 11.20 1.80
C ALA A 32 -0.17 10.45 3.08
N PRO A 33 -0.33 11.17 4.21
CA PRO A 33 -0.69 10.56 5.50
C PRO A 33 -2.10 9.94 5.48
N THR A 34 -2.94 10.36 4.54
CA THR A 34 -4.28 9.84 4.30
C THR A 34 -4.30 8.91 3.10
N PRO A 35 -5.18 7.91 3.10
CA PRO A 35 -5.43 7.10 1.90
C PRO A 35 -5.77 8.01 0.71
N GLN A 36 -5.36 7.60 -0.50
CA GLN A 36 -5.57 8.39 -1.72
C GLN A 36 -6.88 8.03 -2.44
N ALA A 37 -7.30 6.76 -2.33
CA ALA A 37 -8.52 6.26 -2.96
C ALA A 37 -9.07 5.03 -2.21
N ILE A 38 -10.34 4.73 -2.44
CA ILE A 38 -11.00 3.50 -2.04
C ILE A 38 -11.02 2.57 -3.25
N PHE A 39 -10.30 1.46 -3.17
CA PHE A 39 -10.26 0.45 -4.24
C PHE A 39 -11.11 -0.77 -3.86
N VAL A 40 -12.16 -1.03 -4.63
CA VAL A 40 -13.10 -2.12 -4.43
C VAL A 40 -12.92 -3.11 -5.55
N LEU A 41 -12.35 -4.27 -5.21
CA LEU A 41 -12.26 -5.37 -6.16
C LEU A 41 -13.66 -5.98 -6.37
N GLY A 42 -13.93 -6.54 -7.54
CA GLY A 42 -15.15 -7.29 -7.85
C GLY A 42 -15.25 -8.61 -7.09
N GLY A 43 -16.45 -9.16 -6.98
CA GLY A 43 -16.76 -10.32 -6.15
C GLY A 43 -18.07 -10.13 -5.38
N ASP A 44 -18.08 -10.42 -4.08
CA ASP A 44 -19.34 -10.40 -3.31
C ASP A 44 -20.01 -9.00 -3.27
N PHE A 45 -21.30 -8.97 -3.62
CA PHE A 45 -22.10 -7.73 -3.68
C PHE A 45 -22.14 -6.98 -2.34
N ALA A 46 -22.07 -7.66 -1.20
CA ALA A 46 -22.07 -7.00 0.10
C ALA A 46 -20.81 -6.14 0.30
N ARG A 47 -19.67 -6.53 -0.29
CA ARG A 47 -18.43 -5.72 -0.26
C ARG A 47 -18.61 -4.42 -1.03
N THR A 48 -19.18 -4.49 -2.24
CA THR A 48 -19.44 -3.31 -3.06
C THR A 48 -20.46 -2.39 -2.39
N LYS A 49 -21.53 -2.94 -1.81
CA LYS A 49 -22.54 -2.19 -1.06
C LYS A 49 -21.95 -1.50 0.18
N PHE A 50 -21.09 -2.20 0.94
CA PHE A 50 -20.37 -1.60 2.06
C PHE A 50 -19.47 -0.46 1.59
N ALA A 51 -18.67 -0.68 0.56
CA ALA A 51 -17.72 0.31 0.07
C ALA A 51 -18.43 1.57 -0.45
N GLY A 52 -19.58 1.43 -1.13
CA GLY A 52 -20.40 2.57 -1.53
C GLY A 52 -20.93 3.37 -0.33
N LYS A 53 -21.39 2.70 0.72
CA LYS A 53 -21.80 3.37 1.98
C LYS A 53 -20.63 4.02 2.70
N PHE A 54 -19.47 3.38 2.71
CA PHE A 54 -18.25 3.89 3.34
C PHE A 54 -17.70 5.11 2.58
N TRP A 55 -17.81 5.14 1.25
CA TRP A 55 -17.44 6.31 0.46
C TRP A 55 -18.30 7.53 0.77
N LEU A 56 -19.59 7.36 1.11
CA LEU A 56 -20.44 8.48 1.53
C LEU A 56 -19.92 9.18 2.79
N SER A 57 -19.25 8.48 3.70
CA SER A 57 -18.64 9.09 4.90
C SER A 57 -17.22 9.65 4.65
N ARG A 58 -16.65 9.39 3.47
CA ARG A 58 -15.27 9.68 3.05
C ARG A 58 -15.27 10.30 1.64
N ARG A 59 -16.06 11.37 1.46
CA ARG A 59 -16.24 12.07 0.17
C ARG A 59 -14.99 12.81 -0.30
N ASP A 60 -13.96 12.87 0.54
CA ASP A 60 -12.62 13.37 0.26
C ASP A 60 -11.76 12.38 -0.56
N LEU A 61 -12.20 11.12 -0.69
CA LEU A 61 -11.51 10.07 -1.42
C LEU A 61 -12.22 9.69 -2.71
N ASP A 62 -11.46 9.48 -3.79
CA ASP A 62 -11.99 8.86 -5.00
C ASP A 62 -12.27 7.37 -4.76
N ILE A 63 -13.34 6.83 -5.35
CA ILE A 63 -13.68 5.40 -5.30
C ILE A 63 -13.58 4.75 -6.67
N TRP A 64 -12.90 3.62 -6.73
CA TRP A 64 -12.69 2.81 -7.93
C TRP A 64 -13.24 1.40 -7.66
N VAL A 65 -14.28 1.02 -8.40
CA VAL A 65 -14.96 -0.26 -8.25
C VAL A 65 -14.74 -1.09 -9.49
N SER A 66 -14.14 -2.27 -9.36
CA SER A 66 -14.27 -3.30 -10.39
C SER A 66 -15.50 -4.13 -10.09
N ALA A 67 -16.39 -4.25 -11.07
CA ALA A 67 -17.61 -5.04 -10.98
C ALA A 67 -17.62 -6.07 -12.11
N SER A 68 -17.99 -7.31 -11.78
CA SER A 68 -18.32 -8.34 -12.76
C SER A 68 -19.80 -8.27 -13.11
N ILE A 69 -20.20 -8.86 -14.23
CA ILE A 69 -21.63 -8.98 -14.63
C ILE A 69 -22.47 -9.70 -13.58
N LEU A 70 -21.85 -10.56 -12.77
CA LEU A 70 -22.50 -11.30 -11.69
C LEU A 70 -22.71 -10.45 -10.42
N ASP A 71 -22.16 -9.23 -10.37
CA ASP A 71 -22.18 -8.34 -9.20
C ASP A 71 -23.31 -7.29 -9.28
N ILE A 72 -24.16 -7.35 -10.32
CA ILE A 72 -25.29 -6.43 -10.60
C ILE A 72 -26.62 -7.08 -10.26
#